data_AF-A0A7W5BUT7-F1
#
_entry.id   AF-A0A7W5BUT7-F1
#
_cell.length_a   1.000
_cell.length_b   1.000
_cell.length_c   1.000
_cell.angle_alpha   90.00
_cell.angle_beta   90.00
_cell.angle_gamma   90.00
#
_symmetry.space_group_name_H-M   'P 1'
#
loop_
_entity.id
_entity.type
_entity.pdbx_description
1 polymer ?
#
loop_
_entity_poly.entity_id
_entity_poly.type
_entity_poly.pdbx_seq_one_letter_code
_entity_poly.pdbx_strand_id
1 'polypeptide(L)'
;MMHATPQRASHRDVQAWQSALECALAAHDDEVALAHYPHVAHAFPSSSPNPYTPDHPLLDYRELKAWATDRGWHVRPAPERASRDEKYQPPVRFSRRARDRRPHTH
;
A
#
# COMPACT_ATOMS: atom_id res chain seq x y z
N MET A 1 18.20 19.72 -21.08
CA MET A 1 16.89 19.05 -20.89
C MET A 1 17.14 17.85 -20.01
N MET A 2 16.56 17.82 -18.82
CA MET A 2 16.78 16.75 -17.84
C MET A 2 15.77 15.64 -18.13
N HIS A 3 16.20 14.56 -18.78
CA HIS A 3 15.38 13.36 -18.89
C HIS A 3 15.47 12.63 -17.54
N ALA A 4 14.48 12.85 -16.67
CA ALA A 4 14.28 11.99 -15.52
C ALA A 4 13.90 10.60 -16.05
N THR A 5 14.88 9.70 -16.14
CA THR A 5 14.62 8.28 -16.34
C THR A 5 13.62 7.81 -15.29
N PRO A 6 12.51 7.13 -15.65
CA PRO A 6 11.68 6.48 -14.65
C PRO A 6 12.56 5.44 -13.96
N GLN A 7 13.02 5.77 -12.76
CA GLN A 7 13.91 4.94 -11.99
C GLN A 7 13.09 3.71 -11.61
N ARG A 8 13.32 2.59 -12.31
CA ARG A 8 12.82 1.28 -11.86
C ARG A 8 13.32 1.14 -10.43
N ALA A 9 12.41 1.20 -9.46
CA ALA A 9 12.74 1.12 -8.06
C ALA A 9 13.64 -0.11 -7.86
N SER A 10 14.85 0.10 -7.34
CA SER A 10 15.75 -1.01 -7.05
C SER A 10 15.09 -1.87 -5.98
N HIS A 11 15.43 -3.16 -5.91
CA HIS A 11 14.94 -4.01 -4.83
C HIS A 11 15.24 -3.42 -3.43
N ARG A 12 16.36 -2.69 -3.30
CA ARG A 12 16.71 -1.95 -2.08
C ARG A 12 15.75 -0.80 -1.77
N ASP A 13 15.26 -0.09 -2.78
CA ASP A 13 14.28 0.99 -2.62
C ASP A 13 12.93 0.42 -2.18
N VAL A 14 12.49 -0.69 -2.79
CA VAL A 14 11.25 -1.38 -2.43
C VAL A 14 11.26 -1.79 -0.95
N GLN A 15 12.35 -2.42 -0.49
CA GLN A 15 12.48 -2.82 0.91
C GLN A 15 12.46 -1.62 1.87
N ALA A 16 13.12 -0.51 1.51
CA ALA A 16 13.09 0.70 2.31
C ALA A 16 11.68 1.27 2.46
N TRP A 17 10.90 1.29 1.36
CA TRP A 17 9.50 1.71 1.38
C TRP A 17 8.62 0.78 2.21
N GLN A 18 8.81 -0.54 2.09
CA GLN A 18 8.09 -1.52 2.91
C GLN A 18 8.40 -1.36 4.41
N SER A 19 9.67 -1.18 4.78
CA SER A 19 10.06 -0.94 6.17
C SER A 19 9.51 0.39 6.70
N ALA A 20 9.53 1.45 5.90
CA ALA A 20 8.92 2.73 6.28
C ALA A 20 7.41 2.61 6.51
N LEU A 21 6.71 1.87 5.65
CA LEU A 21 5.28 1.58 5.82
C LEU A 21 5.03 0.75 7.08
N GLU A 22 5.85 -0.26 7.35
CA GLU A 22 5.75 -1.08 8.56
C GLU A 22 5.94 -0.23 9.82
N CYS A 23 6.98 0.61 9.87
CA CYS A 23 7.22 1.51 10.99
C CYS A 23 6.06 2.50 11.18
N ALA A 24 5.51 3.05 10.09
CA ALA A 24 4.38 3.97 10.16
C ALA A 24 3.11 3.28 10.69
N LEU A 25 2.83 2.04 10.27
CA LEU A 25 1.71 1.25 10.77
C LEU A 25 1.91 0.81 12.22
N ALA A 26 3.15 0.50 12.63
CA ALA A 26 3.47 0.12 14.01
C ALA A 26 3.39 1.31 14.98
N ALA A 27 3.77 2.52 14.52
CA ALA A 27 3.60 3.76 15.28
C ALA A 27 2.14 4.21 15.36
N HIS A 28 1.27 3.72 14.46
CA HIS A 28 -0.15 3.96 14.50
C HIS A 28 -0.81 3.06 15.57
N ASP A 29 -1.17 3.67 16.70
CA ASP A 29 -1.88 2.97 17.78
C ASP A 29 -3.35 2.68 17.44
N ASP A 30 -3.89 3.39 16.44
CA ASP A 30 -5.28 3.28 16.01
C ASP A 30 -5.60 1.94 15.30
N GLU A 31 -6.86 1.52 15.37
CA GLU A 31 -7.35 0.34 14.67
C GLU A 31 -7.35 0.52 13.15
N VAL A 32 -7.30 1.78 12.67
CA VAL A 32 -7.34 2.15 11.26
C VAL A 32 -6.19 3.12 10.93
N ALA A 33 -5.48 2.84 9.85
CA ALA A 33 -4.48 3.72 9.25
C ALA A 33 -4.78 3.96 7.76
N LEU A 34 -4.44 5.14 7.25
CA LEU A 34 -4.56 5.50 5.84
C LEU A 34 -3.17 5.79 5.26
N ALA A 35 -2.87 5.18 4.12
CA ALA A 35 -1.65 5.44 3.37
C ALA A 35 -1.97 6.00 1.98
N HIS A 36 -1.16 6.94 1.52
CA HIS A 36 -1.31 7.52 0.19
C HIS A 36 -0.90 6.50 -0.88
N TYR A 37 -1.63 6.47 -1.99
CA TYR A 37 -1.40 5.50 -3.05
C TYR A 37 0.06 5.46 -3.55
N PRO A 38 0.75 6.60 -3.82
CA PRO A 38 2.11 6.56 -4.35
C PRO A 38 3.10 5.84 -3.42
N HIS A 39 3.02 6.09 -2.11
CA HIS A 39 3.88 5.43 -1.13
C HIS A 39 3.70 3.92 -1.12
N VAL A 40 2.45 3.46 -1.19
CA VAL A 40 2.15 2.03 -1.21
C VAL A 40 2.55 1.41 -2.56
N ALA A 41 2.39 2.14 -3.66
CA ALA A 41 2.81 1.70 -4.99
C ALA A 41 4.34 1.55 -5.10
N HIS A 42 5.12 2.41 -4.45
CA HIS A 42 6.58 2.25 -4.37
C HIS A 42 7.00 1.08 -3.47
N ALA A 43 6.22 0.75 -2.43
CA ALA A 43 6.46 -0.40 -1.58
C ALA A 43 6.06 -1.74 -2.23
N PHE A 44 5.08 -1.72 -3.13
CA PHE A 44 4.57 -2.91 -3.84
C PHE A 44 4.38 -2.60 -5.32
N PRO A 45 5.47 -2.39 -6.07
CA PRO A 45 5.38 -2.07 -7.49
C PRO A 45 4.99 -3.31 -8.30
N SER A 46 3.94 -3.19 -9.09
CA SER A 46 3.58 -4.19 -10.09
C SER A 46 4.58 -4.16 -11.25
N SER A 47 4.79 -5.32 -11.86
CA SER A 47 5.57 -5.47 -13.10
C SER A 47 4.94 -4.74 -14.30
N SER A 48 3.65 -4.41 -14.22
CA SER A 48 2.93 -3.67 -15.26
C SER A 48 3.10 -2.17 -15.10
N PRO A 49 3.26 -1.41 -16.21
CA PRO A 49 3.29 0.05 -16.15
C PRO A 49 1.95 0.60 -15.68
N ASN A 50 1.99 1.75 -15.00
CA ASN A 50 0.79 2.44 -14.55
C ASN A 50 0.11 3.13 -15.75
N PRO A 51 -1.15 2.78 -16.09
CA PRO A 51 -1.83 3.36 -17.25
C PRO A 51 -2.34 4.78 -17.00
N TYR A 52 -2.37 5.26 -15.76
CA TYR A 52 -2.97 6.54 -15.38
C TYR A 52 -1.94 7.65 -15.13
N THR A 53 -0.73 7.32 -14.71
CA THR A 53 0.36 8.29 -14.50
C THR A 53 1.73 7.64 -14.67
N PRO A 54 2.71 8.32 -15.26
CA PRO A 54 4.10 7.85 -15.32
C PRO A 54 4.89 8.11 -14.02
N ASP A 55 4.37 8.91 -13.09
CA ASP A 55 5.12 9.42 -11.94
C ASP A 55 5.48 8.33 -10.91
N HIS A 56 4.61 7.32 -10.76
CA HIS A 56 4.82 6.20 -9.84
C HIS A 56 4.31 4.89 -10.44
N PRO A 57 4.86 3.73 -10.00
CA PRO A 57 4.46 2.42 -10.50
C PRO A 57 2.98 2.11 -10.22
N LEU A 58 2.47 1.08 -10.90
CA LEU A 58 1.16 0.52 -10.59
C LEU A 58 1.27 -0.29 -9.31
N LEU A 59 0.31 -0.16 -8.40
CA LEU A 59 0.28 -0.95 -7.16
C LEU A 59 -0.07 -2.43 -7.43
N ASP A 60 0.77 -3.35 -6.96
CA ASP A 60 0.43 -4.77 -6.84
C ASP A 60 -0.41 -5.02 -5.58
N TYR A 61 -1.74 -4.96 -5.75
CA TYR A 61 -2.68 -5.23 -4.66
C TYR A 61 -2.60 -6.65 -4.11
N ARG A 62 -2.14 -7.63 -4.90
CA ARG A 62 -2.04 -9.01 -4.45
C ARG A 62 -0.88 -9.17 -3.48
N GLU A 63 0.27 -8.61 -3.82
CA GLU A 63 1.45 -8.61 -2.96
C GLU A 63 1.19 -7.82 -1.68
N LEU A 64 0.66 -6.60 -1.81
CA LEU A 64 0.27 -5.76 -0.67
C LEU A 64 -0.68 -6.49 0.29
N LYS A 65 -1.72 -7.17 -0.25
CA LYS A 65 -2.68 -7.89 0.57
C LYS A 65 -2.03 -9.07 1.31
N ALA A 66 -1.14 -9.80 0.65
CA ALA A 66 -0.41 -10.91 1.28
C ALA A 66 0.49 -10.39 2.41
N TRP A 67 1.30 -9.37 2.14
CA TRP A 67 2.18 -8.72 3.11
C TRP A 67 1.43 -8.18 4.33
N ALA A 68 0.29 -7.51 4.09
CA ALA A 68 -0.52 -6.95 5.17
C ALA A 68 -1.19 -8.06 5.99
N THR A 69 -1.68 -9.11 5.33
CA THR A 69 -2.33 -10.25 6.00
C THR A 69 -1.38 -10.98 6.95
N ASP A 70 -0.15 -11.20 6.52
CA ASP A 70 0.93 -11.80 7.32
C ASP A 70 1.20 -11.00 8.61
N ARG A 71 1.02 -9.67 8.55
CA ARG A 71 1.20 -8.74 9.67
C ARG A 71 -0.07 -8.45 10.47
N GLY A 72 -1.16 -9.17 10.20
CA GLY A 72 -2.43 -8.98 10.89
C GLY A 72 -3.20 -7.72 10.48
N TRP A 73 -2.93 -7.16 9.30
CA TRP A 73 -3.67 -6.05 8.73
C TRP A 73 -4.63 -6.52 7.63
N HIS A 74 -5.74 -5.81 7.48
CA HIS A 74 -6.67 -5.93 6.38
C HIS A 74 -6.59 -4.66 5.52
N VAL A 75 -6.50 -4.84 4.20
CA VAL A 75 -6.28 -3.74 3.25
C VAL A 75 -7.49 -3.56 2.34
N ARG A 76 -7.93 -2.31 2.15
CA ARG A 76 -8.92 -1.92 1.13
C ARG A 76 -8.56 -0.58 0.49
N PRO A 77 -8.86 -0.38 -0.80
CA PRO A 77 -8.94 0.97 -1.35
C PRO A 77 -10.00 1.79 -0.59
N ALA A 78 -9.71 3.06 -0.34
CA ALA A 78 -10.64 4.01 0.27
C ALA A 78 -10.97 5.15 -0.71
N PRO A 79 -11.71 4.87 -1.81
CA PRO A 79 -12.09 5.89 -2.80
C PRO A 79 -12.94 7.01 -2.18
N GLU A 80 -13.66 6.74 -1.09
CA GLU A 80 -14.39 7.75 -0.33
C GLU A 80 -13.48 8.79 0.34
N ARG A 81 -12.18 8.51 0.45
CA ARG A 81 -11.15 9.42 0.98
C ARG A 81 -10.27 10.02 -0.11
N ALA A 82 -10.49 9.66 -1.38
CA ALA A 82 -9.74 10.19 -2.50
C ALA A 82 -10.19 11.62 -2.83
N SER A 83 -9.23 12.50 -3.10
CA SER A 83 -9.52 13.81 -3.71
C SER A 83 -10.01 13.62 -5.15
N ARG A 84 -10.61 14.67 -5.74
CA ARG A 84 -11.15 14.61 -7.12
C ARG A 84 -10.08 14.24 -8.16
N ASP A 85 -8.83 14.63 -7.90
CA ASP A 85 -7.65 14.31 -8.72
C ASP A 85 -7.11 12.88 -8.50
N GLU A 86 -7.47 12.21 -7.40
CA GLU A 86 -6.99 10.88 -7.02
C GLU A 86 -8.00 9.77 -7.38
N LYS A 87 -8.99 10.08 -8.22
CA LYS A 87 -10.12 9.19 -8.56
C LYS A 87 -9.70 7.77 -8.99
N TYR A 88 -8.57 7.66 -9.68
CA TYR A 88 -8.06 6.39 -10.22
C TYR A 88 -6.98 5.74 -9.34
N GLN A 89 -6.53 6.43 -8.30
CA GLN A 89 -5.43 6.03 -7.41
C GLN A 89 -5.81 6.36 -5.96
N PRO A 90 -6.92 5.77 -5.46
CA PRO A 90 -7.43 6.12 -4.16
C PRO A 90 -6.45 5.70 -3.07
N PRO A 91 -6.41 6.42 -1.93
CA PRO A 91 -5.61 6.03 -0.78
C PRO A 91 -6.00 4.62 -0.30
N VAL A 92 -5.04 3.97 0.35
CA VAL A 92 -5.18 2.61 0.86
C VAL A 92 -5.45 2.66 2.35
N ARG A 93 -6.55 2.05 2.77
CA ARG A 93 -6.91 1.88 4.17
C ARG A 93 -6.40 0.55 4.69
N PHE A 94 -5.68 0.62 5.81
CA PHE A 94 -5.28 -0.50 6.64
C PHE A 94 -6.16 -0.52 7.88
N SER A 95 -6.70 -1.68 8.22
CA SER A 95 -7.43 -1.89 9.47
C SER A 95 -6.89 -3.13 10.14
N ARG A 96 -6.65 -3.08 11.46
CA ARG A 96 -6.21 -4.29 12.18
C ARG A 96 -7.22 -5.40 11.94
N ARG A 97 -6.75 -6.58 11.55
CA ARG A 97 -7.59 -7.77 11.65
C ARG A 97 -7.83 -7.95 13.13
N ALA A 98 -9.09 -7.81 13.54
CA ALA A 98 -9.52 -8.41 14.80
C ALA A 98 -8.94 -9.83 14.78
N ARG A 99 -8.07 -10.16 15.75
CA ARG A 99 -7.63 -11.53 15.94
C ARG A 99 -8.90 -12.34 15.88
N ASP A 100 -9.00 -13.20 14.88
CA ASP A 100 -10.13 -14.09 14.70
C ASP A 100 -10.11 -15.00 15.94
N ARG A 101 -10.70 -14.51 17.04
CA ARG A 101 -11.21 -15.32 18.13
C ARG A 101 -12.44 -15.98 17.52
N ARG A 102 -12.23 -16.95 16.63
CA ARG A 102 -13.19 -18.03 16.47
C ARG A 102 -13.03 -18.90 17.71
N PRO A 103 -13.95 -18.90 18.69
CA PRO A 103 -14.15 -20.09 19.46
C PRO A 103 -14.59 -21.16 18.46
N HIS A 104 -13.72 -22.12 18.15
CA HIS A 104 -14.18 -23.38 17.58
C HIS A 104 -14.95 -24.08 18.69
N THR A 105 -16.26 -23.84 18.70
CA THR A 105 -17.24 -24.62 19.45
C THR A 105 -18.17 -25.23 18.42
N HIS A 106 -17.95 -26.50 18.09
CA HIS A 106 -18.93 -27.57 18.29
C HIS A 106 -18.30 -28.94 18.00
#